data_AF-A0A7Y6XHV8-F1
#
_entry.id   AF-A0A7Y6XHV8-F1
#
_cell.length_a   1.000
_cell.length_b   1.000
_cell.length_c   1.000
_cell.angle_alpha   90.00
_cell.angle_beta   90.00
_cell.angle_gamma   90.00
#
_symmetry.space_group_name_H-M   'P 1'
#
loop_
_entity.id
_entity.type
_entity.pdbx_description
1 polymer ?
#
loop_
_entity_poly.entity_id
_entity_poly.type
_entity_poly.pdbx_seq_one_letter_code
_entity_poly.pdbx_strand_id
1 'polypeptide(L)'
;MVRLALSLGVCLMAVPRVASAQPAPPYTEEHVIILIDRSGSMVAPRLNGETRFQAALKRARDYVETVSTLPRHIAVWSFEGTSYIRHQAFSTSATTTLNTLNSLGVGQGVTPLAFSACAAVDELKSYRTTVLGRKKLRLSSDGLENSSPVGTQCQGGESVGGYPNLDPGSWQWKVLNKLRTGDATNPNPVPTFIQVIADIDFFTTYITDFNGSHSGAYEWSEKGEPTWSPVALPVEGPAVRYLGGLSSATGGRFSLALDNAPAPVFGDTNQDGCVNITDYDLVMANFGLTVPPGNRLADVNGDGLVDYSDYTVVVANWGLGGRCALPQPVRE
;
A
#
# COMPACT_ATOMS: atom_id res chain seq x y z
N MET A 1 42.01 40.57 -53.55
CA MET A 1 41.44 39.25 -53.24
C MET A 1 40.97 39.25 -51.79
N VAL A 2 39.70 39.54 -51.54
CA VAL A 2 39.07 39.54 -50.21
C VAL A 2 38.03 38.42 -50.23
N ARG A 3 38.21 37.38 -49.41
CA ARG A 3 37.22 36.29 -49.26
C ARG A 3 36.40 36.56 -48.02
N LEU A 4 35.11 36.81 -48.24
CA LEU A 4 34.05 36.89 -47.25
C LEU A 4 33.70 35.46 -46.83
N ALA A 5 33.89 35.10 -45.55
CA ALA A 5 33.47 33.81 -45.00
C ALA A 5 32.19 34.01 -44.19
N LEU A 6 31.10 33.41 -44.67
CA LEU A 6 29.79 33.39 -44.03
C LEU A 6 29.82 32.37 -42.88
N SER A 7 29.74 32.82 -41.63
CA SER A 7 29.64 31.96 -40.45
C SER A 7 28.18 31.67 -40.12
N LEU A 8 27.68 30.50 -40.56
CA LEU A 8 26.45 29.91 -40.03
C LEU A 8 26.77 29.22 -38.70
N GLY A 9 26.43 29.87 -37.59
CA GLY A 9 26.48 29.28 -36.25
C GLY A 9 25.16 28.60 -35.91
N VAL A 10 25.21 27.27 -35.81
CA VAL A 10 24.10 26.37 -35.45
C VAL A 10 23.47 26.78 -34.12
N CYS A 11 22.14 26.97 -34.13
CA CYS A 11 21.34 27.17 -32.93
C CYS A 11 21.23 25.82 -32.18
N LEU A 12 21.94 25.67 -31.06
CA LEU A 12 21.76 24.54 -30.14
C LEU A 12 20.36 24.64 -29.54
N MET A 13 19.42 23.85 -30.07
CA MET A 13 18.14 23.60 -29.42
C MET A 13 18.42 22.85 -28.11
N ALA A 14 18.16 23.49 -26.97
CA ALA A 14 18.17 22.84 -25.68
C ALA A 14 17.08 21.76 -25.65
N VAL A 15 17.48 20.49 -25.68
CA VAL A 15 16.58 19.37 -25.40
C VAL A 15 16.15 19.49 -23.93
N PRO A 16 14.85 19.46 -23.59
CA PRO A 16 14.44 19.44 -22.21
C PRO A 16 15.03 18.18 -21.56
N ARG A 17 15.80 18.38 -20.49
CA ARG A 17 16.28 17.29 -19.65
C ARG A 17 15.07 16.51 -19.17
N VAL A 18 14.85 15.31 -19.72
CA VAL A 18 14.10 14.28 -19.02
C VAL A 18 14.80 14.17 -17.67
N ALA A 19 14.08 14.48 -16.59
CA ALA A 19 14.58 14.26 -15.25
C ALA A 19 14.98 12.78 -15.17
N SER A 20 16.28 12.50 -15.25
CA SER A 20 16.79 11.18 -14.95
C SER A 20 16.39 10.92 -13.52
N ALA A 21 15.39 10.06 -13.30
CA ALA A 21 15.11 9.53 -11.97
C ALA A 21 16.45 9.04 -11.43
N GLN A 22 16.92 9.66 -10.36
CA GLN A 22 18.15 9.24 -9.72
C GLN A 22 17.97 7.76 -9.37
N PRO A 23 18.85 6.84 -9.83
CA PRO A 23 18.68 5.42 -9.56
C PRO A 23 18.50 5.27 -8.05
N ALA A 24 17.44 4.54 -7.66
CA ALA A 24 17.16 4.30 -6.26
C ALA A 24 18.47 3.82 -5.59
N PRO A 25 18.79 4.30 -4.37
CA PRO A 25 19.98 3.81 -3.68
C PRO A 25 19.94 2.29 -3.68
N PRO A 26 21.04 1.59 -3.97
CA PRO A 26 21.05 0.13 -3.94
C PRO A 26 20.89 -0.28 -2.48
N TYR A 27 19.64 -0.42 -2.03
CA TYR A 27 19.34 -0.98 -0.73
C TYR A 27 19.97 -2.36 -0.68
N THR A 28 20.60 -2.67 0.44
CA THR A 28 21.30 -3.94 0.63
C THR A 28 20.43 -4.99 1.30
N GLU A 29 19.35 -4.55 1.93
CA GLU A 29 18.38 -5.37 2.64
C GLU A 29 17.06 -4.60 2.82
N GLU A 30 16.04 -5.30 3.29
CA GLU A 30 14.75 -4.75 3.67
C GLU A 30 14.44 -5.00 5.14
N HIS A 31 13.84 -4.01 5.78
CA HIS A 31 13.36 -4.06 7.14
C HIS A 31 11.85 -3.84 7.12
N VAL A 32 11.09 -4.86 7.50
CA VAL A 32 9.64 -4.87 7.39
C VAL A 32 9.02 -5.11 8.76
N ILE A 33 8.10 -4.23 9.16
CA ILE A 33 7.16 -4.54 10.24
C ILE A 33 5.82 -4.86 9.59
N ILE A 34 5.35 -6.08 9.81
CA ILE A 34 3.96 -6.47 9.54
C ILE A 34 3.14 -6.05 10.77
N LEU A 35 2.26 -5.07 10.61
CA LEU A 35 1.44 -4.49 11.66
C LEU A 35 -0.04 -4.78 11.39
N ILE A 36 -0.62 -5.67 12.19
CA ILE A 36 -1.97 -6.20 11.95
C ILE A 36 -2.95 -5.68 13.01
N ASP A 37 -4.06 -5.08 12.55
CA ASP A 37 -5.19 -4.75 13.41
C ASP A 37 -5.84 -6.03 13.94
N ARG A 38 -6.01 -6.09 15.26
CA ARG A 38 -6.72 -7.16 15.98
C ARG A 38 -7.98 -6.62 16.66
N SER A 39 -8.42 -5.42 16.33
CA SER A 39 -9.64 -4.82 16.86
C SER A 39 -10.87 -5.72 16.64
N GLY A 40 -11.91 -5.49 17.44
CA GLY A 40 -13.14 -6.26 17.36
C GLY A 40 -13.83 -6.18 16.00
N SER A 41 -13.67 -5.10 15.24
CA SER A 41 -14.23 -4.98 13.88
C SER A 41 -13.62 -5.97 12.90
N MET A 42 -12.37 -6.40 13.13
CA MET A 42 -11.68 -7.35 12.26
C MET A 42 -12.29 -8.77 12.31
N VAL A 43 -13.25 -9.05 13.21
CA VAL A 43 -14.05 -10.28 13.20
C VAL A 43 -15.14 -10.28 12.13
N ALA A 44 -15.42 -9.15 11.48
CA ALA A 44 -16.47 -9.04 10.48
C ALA A 44 -16.23 -10.07 9.36
N PRO A 45 -17.27 -10.85 8.99
CA PRO A 45 -17.14 -11.85 7.95
C PRO A 45 -17.11 -11.19 6.57
N ARG A 46 -16.35 -11.79 5.67
CA ARG A 46 -16.28 -11.47 4.25
C ARG A 46 -17.12 -12.47 3.45
N LEU A 47 -17.29 -12.23 2.16
CA LEU A 47 -18.11 -13.01 1.23
C LEU A 47 -17.74 -14.50 1.21
N ASN A 48 -16.46 -14.81 1.39
CA ASN A 48 -15.94 -16.18 1.40
C ASN A 48 -16.04 -16.86 2.79
N GLY A 49 -16.66 -16.22 3.78
CA GLY A 49 -16.80 -16.71 5.15
C GLY A 49 -15.58 -16.49 6.05
N GLU A 50 -14.45 -16.02 5.52
CA GLU A 50 -13.31 -15.62 6.32
C GLU A 50 -13.60 -14.29 7.03
N THR A 51 -13.04 -14.07 8.21
CA THR A 51 -13.04 -12.75 8.84
C THR A 51 -12.02 -11.82 8.16
N ARG A 52 -12.18 -10.50 8.30
CA ARG A 52 -11.17 -9.51 7.87
C ARG A 52 -9.80 -9.82 8.47
N PHE A 53 -9.75 -10.25 9.73
CA PHE A 53 -8.52 -10.68 10.40
C PHE A 53 -7.88 -11.90 9.72
N GLN A 54 -8.67 -12.93 9.39
CA GLN A 54 -8.16 -14.11 8.69
C GLN A 54 -7.60 -13.74 7.32
N ALA A 55 -8.27 -12.85 6.59
CA ALA A 55 -7.80 -12.34 5.31
C ALA A 55 -6.50 -11.52 5.46
N ALA A 56 -6.39 -10.67 6.49
CA ALA A 56 -5.16 -9.94 6.81
C ALA A 56 -3.98 -10.88 7.09
N LEU A 57 -4.19 -11.93 7.91
CA LEU A 57 -3.18 -12.94 8.17
C LEU A 57 -2.78 -13.69 6.90
N LYS A 58 -3.74 -14.03 6.03
CA LYS A 58 -3.44 -14.67 4.75
C LYS A 58 -2.52 -13.79 3.90
N ARG A 59 -2.85 -12.50 3.73
CA ARG A 59 -2.03 -11.56 2.96
C ARG A 59 -0.65 -11.36 3.54
N ALA A 60 -0.53 -11.31 4.87
CA ALA A 60 0.75 -11.25 5.55
C ALA A 60 1.61 -12.50 5.27
N ARG A 61 1.02 -13.70 5.29
CA ARG A 61 1.73 -14.94 4.94
C ARG A 61 2.14 -14.98 3.48
N ASP A 62 1.21 -14.67 2.57
CA ASP A 62 1.50 -14.60 1.14
C ASP A 62 2.71 -13.66 0.89
N TYR A 63 2.78 -12.52 1.59
CA TYR A 63 3.94 -11.61 1.51
C TYR A 63 5.24 -12.24 2.04
N VAL A 64 5.20 -12.99 3.14
CA VAL A 64 6.41 -13.63 3.70
C VAL A 64 6.95 -14.72 2.76
N GLU A 65 6.07 -15.39 2.03
CA GLU A 65 6.41 -16.49 1.12
C GLU A 65 6.91 -16.01 -0.25
N THR A 66 6.73 -14.74 -0.59
CA THR A 66 7.25 -14.21 -1.86
C THR A 66 8.77 -14.24 -1.89
N VAL A 67 9.35 -14.38 -3.07
CA VAL A 67 10.78 -14.20 -3.27
C VAL A 67 11.08 -12.70 -3.39
N SER A 68 12.13 -12.22 -2.71
CA SER A 68 12.67 -10.86 -2.89
C SER A 68 14.14 -10.99 -3.25
N THR A 69 14.61 -10.10 -4.12
CA THR A 69 16.04 -9.97 -4.46
C THR A 69 16.89 -9.48 -3.29
N LEU A 70 16.26 -8.84 -2.31
CA LEU A 70 16.91 -8.33 -1.11
C LEU A 70 16.65 -9.23 0.10
N PRO A 71 17.66 -9.47 0.96
CA PRO A 71 17.45 -10.09 2.26
C PRO A 71 16.38 -9.32 3.06
N ARG A 72 15.34 -10.03 3.51
CA ARG A 72 14.25 -9.45 4.31
C ARG A 72 14.40 -9.78 5.78
N HIS A 73 14.36 -8.75 6.60
CA HIS A 73 14.22 -8.83 8.05
C HIS A 73 12.79 -8.44 8.41
N ILE A 74 12.03 -9.38 8.96
CA ILE A 74 10.61 -9.18 9.25
C ILE A 74 10.37 -9.26 10.75
N ALA A 75 9.67 -8.26 11.28
CA ALA A 75 9.08 -8.28 12.61
C ALA A 75 7.56 -8.32 12.49
N VAL A 76 6.89 -8.96 13.45
CA VAL A 76 5.43 -9.14 13.44
C VAL A 76 4.84 -8.48 14.67
N TRP A 77 3.99 -7.50 14.44
CA TRP A 77 3.35 -6.66 15.42
C TRP A 77 1.84 -6.69 15.20
N SER A 78 1.09 -6.43 16.26
CA SER A 78 -0.34 -6.21 16.15
C SER A 78 -0.80 -5.12 17.09
N PHE A 79 -2.02 -4.63 16.92
CA PHE A 79 -2.58 -3.64 17.82
C PHE A 79 -4.05 -3.89 18.14
N GLU A 80 -4.43 -3.55 19.38
CA GLU A 80 -5.80 -3.59 19.89
C GLU A 80 -5.89 -2.82 21.21
N GLY A 81 -7.10 -2.40 21.59
CA GLY A 81 -7.30 -1.69 22.85
C GLY A 81 -6.57 -0.36 22.83
N THR A 82 -5.64 -0.11 23.75
CA THR A 82 -4.89 1.16 23.79
C THR A 82 -3.41 0.98 23.49
N SER A 83 -3.00 -0.18 22.96
CA SER A 83 -1.59 -0.50 22.75
C SER A 83 -1.36 -1.39 21.53
N TYR A 84 -0.09 -1.65 21.27
CA TYR A 84 0.38 -2.69 20.36
C TYR A 84 1.11 -3.79 21.12
N ILE A 85 1.27 -4.94 20.45
CA ILE A 85 2.01 -6.12 20.92
C ILE A 85 3.08 -6.43 19.88
N ARG A 86 4.31 -6.66 20.35
CA ARG A 86 5.44 -7.11 19.53
C ARG A 86 5.54 -8.64 19.64
N HIS A 87 5.00 -9.37 18.66
CA HIS A 87 5.00 -10.83 18.69
C HIS A 87 6.35 -11.43 18.29
N GLN A 88 7.08 -10.72 17.43
CA GLN A 88 8.37 -11.15 16.94
C GLN A 88 9.24 -9.93 16.63
N ALA A 89 10.49 -9.96 17.11
CA ALA A 89 11.53 -9.03 16.66
C ALA A 89 11.95 -9.34 15.21
N PHE A 90 12.81 -8.50 14.62
CA PHE A 90 13.29 -8.73 13.26
C PHE A 90 13.99 -10.08 13.10
N SER A 91 13.51 -10.88 12.16
CA SER A 91 14.09 -12.18 11.78
C SER A 91 14.19 -12.30 10.27
N THR A 92 15.21 -13.02 9.79
CA THR A 92 15.34 -13.42 8.38
C THR A 92 14.70 -14.79 8.09
N SER A 93 14.20 -15.47 9.13
CA SER A 93 13.57 -16.77 9.00
C SER A 93 12.10 -16.63 8.60
N ALA A 94 11.79 -16.99 7.35
CA ALA A 94 10.41 -17.08 6.86
C ALA A 94 9.59 -18.05 7.73
N THR A 95 10.14 -19.21 8.07
CA THR A 95 9.48 -20.21 8.93
C THR A 95 9.12 -19.64 10.31
N THR A 96 10.02 -18.89 10.94
CA THR A 96 9.74 -18.23 12.24
C THR A 96 8.59 -17.25 12.07
N THR A 97 8.63 -16.44 11.02
CA THR A 97 7.60 -15.44 10.73
C THR A 97 6.23 -16.06 10.46
N LEU A 98 6.18 -17.13 9.67
CA LEU A 98 4.95 -17.87 9.39
C LEU A 98 4.39 -18.51 10.67
N ASN A 99 5.23 -19.10 11.51
CA ASN A 99 4.81 -19.67 12.79
C ASN A 99 4.21 -18.59 13.71
N THR A 100 4.83 -17.41 13.79
CA THR A 100 4.28 -16.29 14.55
C THR A 100 2.92 -15.86 13.99
N LEU A 101 2.80 -15.64 12.67
CA LEU A 101 1.54 -15.24 12.04
C LEU A 101 0.42 -16.27 12.29
N ASN A 102 0.74 -17.56 12.22
CA ASN A 102 -0.22 -18.65 12.48
C ASN A 102 -0.68 -18.73 13.94
N SER A 103 0.08 -18.16 14.87
CA SER A 103 -0.28 -18.13 16.29
C SER A 103 -1.17 -16.95 16.69
N LEU A 104 -1.37 -15.97 15.80
CA LEU A 104 -2.15 -14.78 16.11
C LEU A 104 -3.65 -15.10 16.11
N GLY A 105 -4.34 -14.74 17.19
CA GLY A 105 -5.81 -14.76 17.28
C GLY A 105 -6.39 -13.37 17.12
N VAL A 106 -7.67 -13.23 16.74
CA VAL A 106 -8.32 -11.91 16.71
C VAL A 106 -8.51 -11.37 18.14
N GLY A 107 -8.44 -10.06 18.30
CA GLY A 107 -8.74 -9.38 19.57
C GLY A 107 -10.21 -8.97 19.65
N GLN A 108 -10.55 -8.17 20.66
CA GLN A 108 -11.91 -7.63 20.88
C GLN A 108 -11.89 -6.12 21.14
N GLY A 109 -10.71 -5.50 21.05
CA GLY A 109 -10.50 -4.11 21.44
C GLY A 109 -10.84 -3.09 20.36
N VAL A 110 -10.53 -1.84 20.68
CA VAL A 110 -10.54 -0.68 19.78
C VAL A 110 -9.20 -0.58 19.02
N THR A 111 -9.05 0.44 18.17
CA THR A 111 -8.03 0.56 17.11
C THR A 111 -7.01 1.70 17.42
N PRO A 112 -5.90 1.44 18.13
CA PRO A 112 -4.88 2.45 18.44
C PRO A 112 -3.86 2.58 17.28
N LEU A 113 -4.37 2.79 16.08
CA LEU A 113 -3.63 2.85 14.82
C LEU A 113 -2.46 3.85 14.84
N ALA A 114 -2.69 5.09 15.24
CA ALA A 114 -1.71 6.16 15.22
C ALA A 114 -0.55 5.89 16.18
N PHE A 115 -0.86 5.46 17.40
CA PHE A 115 0.16 5.05 18.38
C PHE A 115 1.00 3.88 17.86
N SER A 116 0.33 2.86 17.32
CA SER A 116 0.97 1.63 16.85
C SER A 116 1.84 1.86 15.62
N ALA A 117 1.34 2.61 14.64
CA ALA A 117 2.09 2.98 13.43
C ALA A 117 3.32 3.81 13.79
N CYS A 118 3.20 4.78 14.68
CA CYS A 118 4.33 5.63 15.04
C CYS A 118 5.40 4.90 15.85
N ALA A 119 5.01 3.99 16.74
CA ALA A 119 5.95 3.12 17.43
C ALA A 119 6.66 2.16 16.46
N ALA A 120 5.94 1.61 15.46
CA ALA A 120 6.55 0.78 14.43
C ALA A 120 7.56 1.57 13.58
N VAL A 121 7.28 2.83 13.26
CA VAL A 121 8.25 3.70 12.56
C VAL A 121 9.51 3.92 13.41
N ASP A 122 9.37 4.16 14.71
CA ASP A 122 10.53 4.31 15.60
C ASP A 122 11.40 3.04 15.64
N GLU A 123 10.77 1.87 15.70
CA GLU A 123 11.47 0.60 15.63
C GLU A 123 12.19 0.41 14.28
N LEU A 124 11.50 0.65 13.16
CA LEU A 124 12.09 0.55 11.82
C LEU A 124 13.30 1.47 11.65
N LYS A 125 13.20 2.71 12.14
CA LYS A 125 14.27 3.70 12.06
C LYS A 125 15.46 3.37 12.96
N SER A 126 15.22 2.79 14.14
CA SER A 126 16.28 2.43 15.07
C SER A 126 16.96 1.09 14.72
N TYR A 127 16.30 0.23 13.95
CA TYR A 127 16.87 -1.04 13.53
C TYR A 127 18.00 -0.86 12.50
N ARG A 128 19.18 -1.41 12.79
CA ARG A 128 20.35 -1.47 11.88
C ARG A 128 20.62 -0.15 11.14
N THR A 129 20.76 0.94 11.90
CA THR A 129 21.01 2.30 11.38
C THR A 129 22.29 2.46 10.56
N THR A 130 23.23 1.53 10.70
CA THR A 130 24.50 1.51 9.95
C THR A 130 24.39 0.85 8.59
N VAL A 131 23.24 0.25 8.24
CA VAL A 131 23.01 -0.42 6.97
C VAL A 131 22.00 0.38 6.14
N LEU A 132 22.26 0.47 4.84
CA LEU A 132 21.33 1.06 3.88
C LEU A 132 20.23 0.04 3.56
N GLY A 133 19.27 -0.10 4.48
CA GLY A 133 18.14 -1.00 4.33
C GLY A 133 16.84 -0.25 4.07
N ARG A 134 16.05 -0.72 3.11
CA ARG A 134 14.72 -0.14 2.82
C ARG A 134 13.78 -0.41 4.00
N LYS A 135 13.07 0.62 4.46
CA LYS A 135 12.18 0.52 5.62
C LYS A 135 10.72 0.45 5.18
N LYS A 136 10.01 -0.59 5.58
CA LYS A 136 8.60 -0.83 5.21
C LYS A 136 7.73 -1.09 6.42
N LEU A 137 6.58 -0.42 6.46
CA LEU A 137 5.47 -0.74 7.33
C LEU A 137 4.38 -1.39 6.46
N ARG A 138 4.08 -2.67 6.69
CA ARG A 138 2.91 -3.33 6.09
C ARG A 138 1.77 -3.31 7.09
N LEU A 139 0.82 -2.41 6.90
CA LEU A 139 -0.34 -2.23 7.76
C LEU A 139 -1.55 -2.98 7.20
N SER A 140 -2.24 -3.74 8.05
CA SER A 140 -3.56 -4.29 7.75
C SER A 140 -4.57 -3.76 8.77
N SER A 141 -5.62 -3.07 8.31
CA SER A 141 -6.63 -2.45 9.20
C SER A 141 -8.01 -2.43 8.54
N ASP A 142 -9.07 -2.36 9.33
CA ASP A 142 -10.43 -2.11 8.85
C ASP A 142 -11.07 -0.83 9.43
N GLY A 143 -10.32 -0.12 10.28
CA GLY A 143 -10.76 1.05 11.00
C GLY A 143 -9.72 2.17 11.01
N LEU A 144 -10.19 3.33 11.46
CA LEU A 144 -9.36 4.48 11.78
C LEU A 144 -9.01 4.50 13.27
N GLU A 145 -8.05 5.35 13.60
CA GLU A 145 -7.64 5.66 14.97
C GLU A 145 -8.81 6.07 15.86
N ASN A 146 -8.91 5.45 17.05
CA ASN A 146 -9.93 5.81 18.03
C ASN A 146 -9.53 5.57 19.51
N SER A 147 -8.26 5.25 19.80
CA SER A 147 -7.87 4.74 21.13
C SER A 147 -6.39 4.87 21.52
N SER A 148 -5.60 5.63 20.77
CA SER A 148 -4.21 5.95 21.07
C SER A 148 -4.09 6.66 22.42
N PRO A 149 -3.18 6.22 23.32
CA PRO A 149 -3.02 6.85 24.62
C PRO A 149 -2.64 8.33 24.53
N VAL A 150 -3.18 9.12 25.44
CA VAL A 150 -2.86 10.56 25.57
C VAL A 150 -1.36 10.75 25.80
N GLY A 151 -0.78 11.72 25.11
CA GLY A 151 0.64 12.05 25.25
C GLY A 151 1.59 11.21 24.39
N THR A 152 1.07 10.22 23.64
CA THR A 152 1.87 9.53 22.63
C THR A 152 2.13 10.44 21.44
N GLN A 153 3.27 10.26 20.75
CA GLN A 153 3.76 11.21 19.74
C GLN A 153 2.75 11.51 18.62
N CYS A 154 1.96 10.49 18.22
CA CYS A 154 1.00 10.60 17.14
C CYS A 154 -0.46 10.68 17.59
N GLN A 155 -0.72 10.77 18.89
CA GLN A 155 -2.06 11.07 19.39
C GLN A 155 -2.46 12.49 18.97
N GLY A 156 -3.72 12.67 18.58
CA GLY A 156 -4.30 13.92 18.13
C GLY A 156 -5.79 13.77 17.85
N GLY A 157 -6.49 14.88 17.62
CA GLY A 157 -7.86 14.85 17.13
C GLY A 157 -7.94 14.33 15.69
N GLU A 158 -9.15 13.97 15.26
CA GLU A 158 -9.45 13.71 13.86
C GLU A 158 -9.23 14.97 13.03
N SER A 159 -8.60 14.85 11.87
CA SER A 159 -8.51 15.94 10.90
C SER A 159 -9.91 16.24 10.33
N VAL A 160 -10.35 17.49 10.40
CA VAL A 160 -11.54 17.99 9.69
C VAL A 160 -11.26 18.03 8.19
N GLY A 161 -10.05 18.44 7.80
CA GLY A 161 -9.58 18.38 6.43
C GLY A 161 -9.28 16.94 5.99
N GLY A 162 -9.73 16.55 4.79
CA GLY A 162 -9.38 15.27 4.17
C GLY A 162 -8.02 15.32 3.48
N TYR A 163 -7.36 14.17 3.32
CA TYR A 163 -6.11 14.08 2.56
C TYR A 163 -6.28 14.69 1.14
N PRO A 164 -5.33 15.49 0.63
CA PRO A 164 -4.01 15.79 1.22
C PRO A 164 -3.97 16.94 2.24
N ASN A 165 -5.09 17.63 2.47
CA ASN A 165 -5.17 18.84 3.31
C ASN A 165 -5.48 18.49 4.76
N LEU A 166 -4.55 17.81 5.43
CA LEU A 166 -4.72 17.39 6.84
C LEU A 166 -4.45 18.54 7.81
N ASP A 167 -5.25 18.64 8.87
CA ASP A 167 -5.10 19.68 9.89
C ASP A 167 -3.82 19.45 10.71
N PRO A 168 -2.96 20.48 10.89
CA PRO A 168 -1.78 20.38 11.73
C PRO A 168 -2.12 19.89 13.14
N GLY A 169 -1.41 18.87 13.61
CA GLY A 169 -1.61 18.27 14.93
C GLY A 169 -2.70 17.20 15.01
N SER A 170 -3.49 16.99 13.95
CA SER A 170 -4.33 15.79 13.83
C SER A 170 -3.49 14.51 13.84
N TRP A 171 -4.07 13.39 14.28
CA TRP A 171 -3.34 12.13 14.28
C TRP A 171 -2.92 11.72 12.85
N GLN A 172 -3.76 12.00 11.85
CA GLN A 172 -3.49 11.72 10.44
C GLN A 172 -2.22 12.44 9.97
N TRP A 173 -2.16 13.74 10.26
CA TRP A 173 -1.03 14.60 9.92
C TRP A 173 0.24 14.14 10.62
N LYS A 174 0.12 13.76 11.91
CA LYS A 174 1.25 13.27 12.71
C LYS A 174 1.81 11.95 12.19
N VAL A 175 0.96 10.98 11.85
CA VAL A 175 1.39 9.69 11.29
C VAL A 175 2.05 9.88 9.92
N LEU A 176 1.49 10.73 9.05
CA LEU A 176 2.10 11.07 7.76
C LEU A 176 3.50 11.65 7.93
N ASN A 177 3.65 12.61 8.83
CA ASN A 177 4.95 13.21 9.13
C ASN A 177 5.93 12.20 9.71
N LYS A 178 5.46 11.37 10.65
CA LYS A 178 6.27 10.31 11.24
C LYS A 178 6.81 9.37 10.18
N LEU A 179 6.02 8.92 9.21
CA LEU A 179 6.50 8.05 8.13
C LEU A 179 7.53 8.74 7.22
N ARG A 180 7.36 10.04 6.96
CA ARG A 180 8.21 10.82 6.02
C ARG A 180 9.51 11.32 6.64
N THR A 181 9.52 11.64 7.93
CA THR A 181 10.64 12.30 8.61
C THR A 181 11.13 11.51 9.83
N GLY A 182 10.28 10.63 10.36
CA GLY A 182 10.42 10.01 11.68
C GLY A 182 10.18 10.94 12.86
N ASP A 183 9.65 12.14 12.60
CA ASP A 183 9.18 13.07 13.61
C ASP A 183 7.72 13.43 13.29
N ALA A 184 6.83 13.10 14.23
CA ALA A 184 5.39 13.33 14.10
C ALA A 184 5.02 14.81 13.95
N THR A 185 5.90 15.72 14.37
CA THR A 185 5.65 17.16 14.40
C THR A 185 6.34 17.92 13.28
N ASN A 186 7.17 17.25 12.47
CA ASN A 186 7.90 17.87 11.38
C ASN A 186 7.22 17.60 10.02
N PRO A 187 6.55 18.60 9.41
CA PRO A 187 5.90 18.43 8.10
C PRO A 187 6.87 18.45 6.93
N ASN A 188 8.13 18.83 7.15
CA ASN A 188 9.10 19.02 6.09
C ASN A 188 9.78 17.68 5.77
N PRO A 189 9.42 17.02 4.65
CA PRO A 189 10.09 15.79 4.24
C PRO A 189 11.59 16.07 4.08
N VAL A 190 12.42 15.26 4.73
CA VAL A 190 13.85 15.26 4.44
C VAL A 190 14.07 14.43 3.17
N PRO A 191 14.84 14.91 2.17
CA PRO A 191 15.07 14.20 0.90
C PRO A 191 15.88 12.88 1.01
N THR A 192 16.00 12.30 2.20
CA THR A 192 16.96 11.21 2.49
C THR A 192 16.30 9.84 2.61
N PHE A 193 17.15 8.82 2.54
CA PHE A 193 16.97 7.36 2.72
C PHE A 193 16.22 6.88 4.00
N ILE A 194 15.57 7.79 4.72
CA ILE A 194 14.96 7.56 6.03
C ILE A 194 13.42 7.39 5.92
N GLN A 195 12.86 7.66 4.75
CA GLN A 195 11.42 7.50 4.53
C GLN A 195 10.99 6.05 4.73
N VAL A 196 10.00 5.84 5.61
CA VAL A 196 9.33 4.55 5.76
C VAL A 196 8.23 4.45 4.72
N ILE A 197 8.29 3.41 3.91
CA ILE A 197 7.27 3.08 2.91
C ILE A 197 6.10 2.40 3.61
N ALA A 198 4.88 2.90 3.42
CA ALA A 198 3.67 2.31 3.99
C ALA A 198 2.92 1.52 2.91
N ASP A 199 2.95 0.19 3.00
CA ASP A 199 2.04 -0.67 2.26
C ASP A 199 0.81 -0.95 3.13
N ILE A 200 -0.38 -0.69 2.63
CA ILE A 200 -1.60 -0.72 3.42
C ILE A 200 -2.66 -1.59 2.75
N ASP A 201 -3.14 -2.57 3.51
CA ASP A 201 -4.30 -3.38 3.19
C ASP A 201 -5.47 -2.91 4.05
N PHE A 202 -6.50 -2.34 3.42
CA PHE A 202 -7.66 -1.81 4.12
C PHE A 202 -8.91 -2.64 3.84
N PHE A 203 -9.57 -3.12 4.90
CA PHE A 203 -10.78 -3.93 4.80
C PHE A 203 -12.03 -3.09 5.08
N THR A 204 -13.08 -3.25 4.28
CA THR A 204 -14.30 -2.45 4.47
C THR A 204 -15.55 -3.09 3.87
N THR A 205 -16.72 -2.77 4.44
CA THR A 205 -18.04 -3.13 3.90
C THR A 205 -18.52 -2.17 2.81
N TYR A 206 -17.81 -1.08 2.52
CA TYR A 206 -18.34 0.00 1.69
C TYR A 206 -18.78 -0.52 0.32
N ILE A 207 -20.06 -0.32 0.01
CA ILE A 207 -20.74 -0.84 -1.17
C ILE A 207 -20.02 -0.31 -2.41
N THR A 208 -19.27 -1.16 -3.10
CA THR A 208 -19.24 -1.09 -4.56
C THR A 208 -20.41 -1.94 -5.05
N ASP A 209 -21.42 -1.32 -5.63
CA ASP A 209 -22.34 -2.07 -6.48
C ASP A 209 -21.49 -2.69 -7.60
N PHE A 210 -21.43 -4.02 -7.58
CA PHE A 210 -20.70 -4.82 -8.54
C PHE A 210 -21.44 -4.80 -9.87
N ASN A 211 -21.08 -3.88 -10.77
CA ASN A 211 -20.79 -4.28 -12.14
C ASN A 211 -19.90 -3.25 -12.82
N GLY A 212 -18.74 -3.71 -13.32
CA GLY A 212 -17.76 -2.88 -14.01
C GLY A 212 -18.32 -2.26 -15.29
N SER A 213 -18.90 -1.08 -15.16
CA SER A 213 -18.90 -0.03 -16.17
C SER A 213 -19.08 1.24 -15.36
N HIS A 214 -18.28 2.27 -15.63
CA HIS A 214 -18.54 3.55 -14.97
C HIS A 214 -20.01 3.91 -15.20
N SER A 215 -20.59 4.63 -14.24
CA SER A 215 -21.45 5.79 -14.43
C SER A 215 -22.63 5.77 -13.42
N GLY A 216 -23.10 6.97 -13.06
CA GLY A 216 -24.37 7.35 -12.42
C GLY A 216 -25.21 6.45 -11.48
N ALA A 217 -25.89 7.10 -10.53
CA ALA A 217 -26.98 6.49 -9.77
C ALA A 217 -28.31 6.64 -10.52
N TYR A 218 -29.20 5.65 -10.38
CA TYR A 218 -30.61 5.78 -10.76
C TYR A 218 -31.37 6.50 -9.64
N GLU A 219 -31.95 7.64 -9.95
CA GLU A 219 -32.92 8.32 -9.07
C GLU A 219 -34.33 8.11 -9.63
N TRP A 220 -35.30 7.88 -8.75
CA TRP A 220 -36.71 7.78 -9.13
C TRP A 220 -37.28 9.19 -9.25
N SER A 221 -37.77 9.54 -10.44
CA SER A 221 -38.47 10.82 -10.64
C SER A 221 -39.75 10.86 -9.78
N GLU A 222 -40.32 12.05 -9.57
CA GLU A 222 -41.62 12.21 -8.88
C GLU A 222 -42.76 11.39 -9.52
N LYS A 223 -42.56 10.86 -10.73
CA LYS A 223 -43.49 9.99 -11.45
C LYS A 223 -43.19 8.48 -11.34
N GLY A 224 -42.20 8.10 -10.54
CA GLY A 224 -41.86 6.69 -10.30
C GLY A 224 -41.13 6.00 -11.46
N GLU A 225 -40.47 6.77 -12.34
CA GLU A 225 -39.62 6.23 -13.40
C GLU A 225 -38.14 6.42 -13.06
N PRO A 226 -37.27 5.41 -13.29
CA PRO A 226 -35.84 5.51 -13.03
C PRO A 226 -35.17 6.46 -14.03
N THR A 227 -34.45 7.45 -13.52
CA THR A 227 -33.72 8.45 -14.31
C THR A 227 -32.23 8.39 -14.00
N TRP A 228 -31.40 8.51 -15.04
CA TRP A 228 -29.96 8.32 -15.00
C TRP A 228 -29.21 9.64 -14.70
N SER A 229 -28.44 9.71 -13.61
CA SER A 229 -27.70 10.93 -13.20
C SER A 229 -26.18 10.74 -13.25
N PRO A 230 -25.42 11.43 -14.12
CA PRO A 230 -23.97 11.24 -14.25
C PRO A 230 -23.20 12.10 -13.26
N VAL A 231 -22.98 11.60 -12.03
CA VAL A 231 -21.94 12.12 -11.13
C VAL A 231 -20.96 11.00 -10.82
N ALA A 232 -19.73 11.12 -11.32
CA ALA A 232 -18.62 10.23 -10.99
C ALA A 232 -17.93 10.73 -9.71
N LEU A 233 -18.04 9.98 -8.61
CA LEU A 233 -17.14 10.05 -7.46
C LEU A 233 -16.86 8.61 -6.97
N PRO A 234 -15.61 8.24 -6.68
CA PRO A 234 -15.27 6.89 -6.25
C PRO A 234 -15.69 6.66 -4.79
N VAL A 235 -16.09 5.42 -4.47
CA VAL A 235 -15.61 4.48 -3.42
C VAL A 235 -14.97 5.00 -2.10
N GLU A 236 -14.61 6.26 -1.90
CA GLU A 236 -13.64 6.63 -0.87
C GLU A 236 -14.25 7.38 0.33
N GLY A 237 -14.62 6.63 1.37
CA GLY A 237 -14.78 7.20 2.71
C GLY A 237 -13.47 7.85 3.21
N PRO A 238 -13.51 8.71 4.25
CA PRO A 238 -12.33 9.42 4.77
C PRO A 238 -11.13 8.52 5.06
N ALA A 239 -11.39 7.28 5.52
CA ALA A 239 -10.37 6.29 5.79
C ALA A 239 -9.62 5.81 4.55
N VAL A 240 -10.37 5.47 3.49
CA VAL A 240 -9.80 5.01 2.21
C VAL A 240 -8.94 6.12 1.60
N ARG A 241 -9.47 7.36 1.56
CA ARG A 241 -8.74 8.51 1.03
C ARG A 241 -7.46 8.79 1.82
N TYR A 242 -7.55 8.75 3.15
CA TYR A 242 -6.39 8.97 4.01
C TYR A 242 -5.33 7.88 3.84
N LEU A 243 -5.68 6.60 3.94
CA LEU A 243 -4.73 5.50 3.87
C LEU A 243 -4.16 5.31 2.46
N GLY A 244 -4.97 5.49 1.42
CA GLY A 244 -4.51 5.53 0.04
C GLY A 244 -3.54 6.69 -0.20
N GLY A 245 -3.88 7.88 0.31
CA GLY A 245 -3.01 9.04 0.30
C GLY A 245 -1.69 8.82 1.04
N LEU A 246 -1.75 8.20 2.22
CA LEU A 246 -0.59 7.86 3.05
C LEU A 246 0.37 6.91 2.34
N SER A 247 -0.17 5.85 1.73
CA SER A 247 0.62 4.89 0.94
C SER A 247 1.26 5.58 -0.25
N SER A 248 0.50 6.41 -0.98
CA SER A 248 0.99 7.18 -2.12
C SER A 248 2.12 8.14 -1.74
N ALA A 249 1.93 8.92 -0.67
CA ALA A 249 2.91 9.89 -0.17
C ALA A 249 4.22 9.25 0.33
N THR A 250 4.16 7.97 0.73
CA THR A 250 5.32 7.21 1.20
C THR A 250 5.94 6.31 0.13
N GLY A 251 5.35 6.28 -1.07
CA GLY A 251 5.80 5.42 -2.15
C GLY A 251 5.42 3.94 -1.98
N GLY A 252 4.48 3.62 -1.09
CA GLY A 252 3.98 2.26 -0.89
C GLY A 252 2.77 1.91 -1.76
N ARG A 253 2.19 0.73 -1.49
CA ARG A 253 0.98 0.22 -2.17
C ARG A 253 -0.23 0.31 -1.25
N PHE A 254 -1.35 0.79 -1.78
CA PHE A 254 -2.65 0.68 -1.14
C PHE A 254 -3.46 -0.44 -1.81
N SER A 255 -4.09 -1.29 -1.00
CA SER A 255 -4.97 -2.36 -1.46
C SER A 255 -6.29 -2.29 -0.67
N LEU A 256 -7.40 -2.19 -1.40
CA LEU A 256 -8.73 -2.23 -0.80
C LEU A 256 -9.29 -3.65 -0.86
N ALA A 257 -9.71 -4.19 0.27
CA ALA A 257 -10.33 -5.51 0.38
C ALA A 257 -11.78 -5.35 0.84
N LEU A 258 -12.72 -5.37 -0.10
CA LEU A 258 -14.13 -5.26 0.23
C LEU A 258 -14.65 -6.56 0.83
N ASP A 259 -15.56 -6.46 1.80
CA ASP A 259 -16.16 -7.63 2.44
C ASP A 259 -17.07 -8.37 1.47
N ASN A 260 -17.77 -7.68 0.58
CA ASN A 260 -18.61 -8.28 -0.45
C ASN A 260 -17.83 -8.67 -1.73
N ALA A 261 -16.50 -8.65 -1.68
CA ALA A 261 -15.62 -9.03 -2.78
C ALA A 261 -14.67 -10.15 -2.36
N PRO A 262 -14.19 -10.95 -3.33
CA PRO A 262 -13.00 -11.76 -3.13
C PRO A 262 -11.84 -10.91 -2.58
N ALA A 263 -10.99 -11.50 -1.74
CA ALA A 263 -9.73 -10.88 -1.34
C ALA A 263 -8.88 -10.55 -2.57
N PRO A 264 -8.24 -9.37 -2.64
CA PRO A 264 -7.23 -9.13 -3.65
C PRO A 264 -6.15 -10.20 -3.53
N VAL A 265 -5.74 -10.78 -4.65
CA VAL A 265 -4.78 -11.88 -4.70
C VAL A 265 -3.39 -11.32 -4.98
N PHE A 266 -2.36 -11.94 -4.40
CA PHE A 266 -0.99 -11.55 -4.69
C PHE A 266 -0.65 -11.95 -6.13
N GLY A 267 -0.04 -11.04 -6.91
CA GLY A 267 0.11 -11.22 -8.37
C GLY A 267 -1.02 -10.64 -9.21
N ASP A 268 -2.13 -10.19 -8.61
CA ASP A 268 -3.14 -9.37 -9.29
C ASP A 268 -2.63 -7.92 -9.32
N THR A 269 -1.93 -7.62 -10.41
CA THR A 269 -1.19 -6.37 -10.63
C THR A 269 -2.13 -5.26 -11.08
N ASN A 270 -3.16 -5.57 -11.86
CA ASN A 270 -4.16 -4.60 -12.30
C ASN A 270 -5.33 -4.45 -11.31
N GLN A 271 -5.39 -5.31 -10.28
CA GLN A 271 -6.40 -5.33 -9.22
C GLN A 271 -7.82 -5.61 -9.75
N ASP A 272 -7.94 -6.35 -10.84
CA ASP A 272 -9.24 -6.68 -11.44
C ASP A 272 -9.96 -7.83 -10.71
N GLY A 273 -9.27 -8.51 -9.78
CA GLY A 273 -9.74 -9.63 -8.99
C GLY A 273 -9.43 -11.00 -9.60
N CYS A 274 -8.56 -11.07 -10.61
CA CYS A 274 -8.08 -12.29 -11.22
C CYS A 274 -6.63 -12.19 -11.71
N VAL A 275 -5.76 -13.08 -11.24
CA VAL A 275 -4.39 -13.19 -11.77
C VAL A 275 -4.39 -13.89 -13.13
N ASN A 276 -4.12 -13.16 -14.20
CA ASN A 276 -4.21 -13.66 -15.57
C ASN A 276 -3.12 -13.08 -16.51
N ILE A 277 -3.32 -13.24 -17.82
CA ILE A 277 -2.37 -12.76 -18.83
C ILE A 277 -2.14 -11.25 -18.77
N THR A 278 -3.15 -10.46 -18.39
CA THR A 278 -3.02 -9.02 -18.24
C THR A 278 -1.99 -8.66 -17.16
N ASP A 279 -1.93 -9.42 -16.08
CA ASP A 279 -0.95 -9.22 -15.01
C ASP A 279 0.45 -9.59 -15.44
N TYR A 280 0.56 -10.73 -16.13
CA TYR A 280 1.81 -11.15 -16.72
C TYR A 280 2.34 -10.13 -17.72
N ASP A 281 1.49 -9.62 -18.61
CA ASP A 281 1.86 -8.61 -19.60
C ASP A 281 2.33 -7.32 -18.92
N LEU A 282 1.73 -6.93 -17.79
CA LEU A 282 2.19 -5.76 -17.04
C LEU A 282 3.58 -5.97 -16.45
N VAL A 283 3.87 -7.15 -15.88
CA VAL A 283 5.21 -7.50 -15.38
C VAL A 283 6.22 -7.52 -16.52
N MET A 284 5.90 -8.18 -17.64
CA MET A 284 6.81 -8.26 -18.79
C MET A 284 7.08 -6.91 -19.44
N ALA A 285 6.08 -6.03 -19.51
CA ALA A 285 6.25 -4.68 -20.05
C ALA A 285 7.19 -3.79 -19.21
N ASN A 286 7.43 -4.16 -17.94
CA ASN A 286 8.31 -3.43 -17.02
C ASN A 286 9.57 -4.21 -16.64
N PHE A 287 9.79 -5.39 -17.22
CA PHE A 287 10.86 -6.29 -16.82
C PHE A 287 12.25 -5.64 -16.94
N GLY A 288 13.06 -5.78 -15.90
CA GLY A 288 14.39 -5.18 -15.77
C GLY A 288 14.40 -3.71 -15.36
N LEU A 289 13.24 -3.07 -15.16
CA LEU A 289 13.16 -1.68 -14.71
C LEU A 289 13.18 -1.60 -13.18
N THR A 290 13.99 -0.69 -12.64
CA THR A 290 13.83 -0.24 -11.25
C THR A 290 12.52 0.54 -11.10
N VAL A 291 11.92 0.50 -9.93
CA VAL A 291 10.73 1.30 -9.60
C VAL A 291 11.17 2.45 -8.68
N PRO A 292 11.29 3.70 -9.20
CA PRO A 292 11.00 4.21 -10.57
C PRO A 292 12.15 4.00 -11.58
N PRO A 293 11.91 4.10 -12.92
CA PRO A 293 10.68 4.55 -13.60
C PRO A 293 9.65 3.45 -13.93
N GLY A 294 9.94 2.18 -13.63
CA GLY A 294 9.00 1.08 -13.86
C GLY A 294 7.67 1.27 -13.13
N ASN A 295 6.62 0.63 -13.64
CA ASN A 295 5.30 0.63 -13.00
C ASN A 295 5.37 -0.15 -11.68
N ARG A 296 5.04 0.52 -10.56
CA ARG A 296 5.01 -0.11 -9.22
C ARG A 296 4.08 -1.32 -9.14
N LEU A 297 3.03 -1.37 -9.94
CA LEU A 297 2.12 -2.52 -9.96
C LEU A 297 2.77 -3.78 -10.54
N ALA A 298 3.80 -3.63 -11.38
CA ALA A 298 4.59 -4.73 -11.92
C ALA A 298 5.68 -5.23 -10.96
N ASP A 299 6.07 -4.42 -9.97
CA ASP A 299 6.96 -4.79 -8.86
C ASP A 299 6.10 -5.43 -7.76
N VAL A 300 5.70 -6.68 -8.02
CA VAL A 300 4.70 -7.43 -7.26
C VAL A 300 5.23 -7.76 -5.86
N ASN A 301 6.50 -8.14 -5.74
CA ASN A 301 7.12 -8.38 -4.43
C ASN A 301 7.49 -7.05 -3.72
N GLY A 302 7.45 -5.94 -4.45
CA GLY A 302 7.72 -4.58 -3.98
C GLY A 302 9.21 -4.32 -3.76
N ASP A 303 10.09 -5.17 -4.29
CA ASP A 303 11.51 -5.12 -4.02
C ASP A 303 12.25 -3.99 -4.75
N GLY A 304 11.54 -3.21 -5.57
CA GLY A 304 12.04 -2.05 -6.28
C GLY A 304 12.69 -2.38 -7.62
N LEU A 305 12.70 -3.64 -8.03
CA LEU A 305 13.15 -4.10 -9.34
C LEU A 305 12.14 -5.09 -9.90
N VAL A 306 11.58 -4.80 -11.08
CA VAL A 306 10.70 -5.76 -11.75
C VAL A 306 11.55 -6.85 -12.39
N ASP A 307 11.52 -8.07 -11.86
CA ASP A 307 12.35 -9.17 -12.36
C ASP A 307 11.68 -10.56 -12.34
N TYR A 308 12.50 -11.61 -12.40
CA TYR A 308 12.02 -12.98 -12.40
C TYR A 308 11.23 -13.32 -11.13
N SER A 309 11.56 -12.70 -10.00
CA SER A 309 10.84 -12.88 -8.73
C SER A 309 9.38 -12.43 -8.86
N ASP A 310 9.12 -11.27 -9.47
CA ASP A 310 7.75 -10.78 -9.72
C ASP A 310 6.98 -11.68 -10.68
N TYR A 311 7.65 -12.12 -11.74
CA TYR A 311 7.09 -13.08 -12.68
C TYR A 311 6.66 -14.38 -11.97
N THR A 312 7.52 -14.94 -11.09
CA THR A 312 7.17 -16.16 -10.37
C THR A 312 5.97 -15.99 -9.45
N VAL A 313 5.78 -14.80 -8.88
CA VAL A 313 4.59 -14.51 -8.07
C VAL A 313 3.32 -14.56 -8.93
N VAL A 314 3.32 -13.90 -10.09
CA VAL A 314 2.15 -13.92 -11.00
C VAL A 314 1.83 -15.34 -11.45
N VAL A 315 2.83 -16.11 -11.88
CA VAL A 315 2.62 -17.49 -12.36
C VAL A 315 2.20 -18.43 -11.24
N ALA A 316 2.77 -18.31 -10.04
CA ALA A 316 2.37 -19.13 -8.89
C ALA A 316 0.91 -18.90 -8.48
N ASN A 317 0.36 -17.72 -8.79
CA ASN A 317 -1.02 -17.36 -8.48
C ASN A 317 -1.94 -17.40 -9.72
N TRP A 318 -1.49 -17.97 -10.84
CA TRP A 318 -2.26 -17.95 -12.09
C TRP A 318 -3.67 -18.56 -11.95
N GLY A 319 -4.68 -17.83 -12.42
CA GLY A 319 -6.07 -18.24 -12.33
C GLY A 319 -6.66 -18.16 -10.91
N LEU A 320 -5.92 -17.65 -9.94
CA LEU A 320 -6.45 -17.33 -8.62
C LEU A 320 -7.12 -15.95 -8.62
N GLY A 321 -8.20 -15.84 -7.85
CA GLY A 321 -9.00 -14.63 -7.76
C GLY A 321 -10.47 -14.94 -8.03
N GLY A 322 -11.36 -14.35 -7.25
CA GLY A 322 -12.78 -14.71 -7.32
C GLY A 322 -13.49 -14.22 -8.59
N ARG A 323 -12.79 -13.52 -9.49
CA ARG A 323 -13.30 -13.11 -10.81
C ARG A 323 -12.70 -13.91 -11.98
N CYS A 324 -11.82 -14.88 -11.75
CA CYS A 324 -11.19 -15.67 -12.82
C CYS A 324 -12.13 -16.59 -13.60
N ALA A 325 -13.28 -16.94 -13.03
CA ALA A 325 -14.27 -17.80 -13.67
C ALA A 325 -15.27 -17.04 -14.57
N LEU A 326 -15.17 -15.71 -14.66
CA LEU A 326 -16.00 -14.93 -15.57
C LEU A 326 -15.34 -14.97 -16.98
N PRO A 327 -16.11 -15.22 -18.06
CA PRO A 327 -15.58 -15.15 -19.40
C PRO A 327 -15.03 -13.74 -19.63
N GLN A 328 -13.71 -13.65 -19.79
CA GLN A 328 -13.03 -12.40 -20.09
C GLN A 328 -13.57 -11.88 -21.43
N PRO A 329 -13.93 -10.58 -21.55
CA PRO A 329 -14.31 -10.03 -22.83
C PRO A 329 -13.15 -10.20 -23.81
N VAL A 330 -13.38 -10.98 -24.86
CA VAL A 330 -12.40 -11.20 -25.92
C VAL A 330 -12.17 -9.85 -26.60
N ARG A 331 -10.93 -9.34 -26.58
CA ARG A 331 -10.56 -8.20 -27.41
C ARG A 331 -10.49 -8.69 -28.86
N GLU A 332 -11.38 -8.20 -29.71
CA GLU A 332 -11.28 -8.28 -31.18
C GLU A 332 -10.15 -7.38 -31.70
#